data_AF-A0A1H7Y056-F1
#
_entry.id   AF-A0A1H7Y056-F1
#
_cell.length_a   1.000
_cell.length_b   1.000
_cell.length_c   1.000
_cell.angle_alpha   90.00
_cell.angle_beta   90.00
_cell.angle_gamma   90.00
#
_symmetry.space_group_name_H-M   'P 1'
#
loop_
_entity.id
_entity.type
_entity.pdbx_description
1 polymer ?
#
loop_
_entity_poly.entity_id
_entity_poly.type
_entity_poly.pdbx_seq_one_letter_code
_entity_poly.pdbx_strand_id
1 'polypeptide(L)'
;MLKDGLKGLPIGIDDFKDLRENNGYFVDKSLFIKEIIDDISKVKLITRPRRFGKTLNLSMLRYFFEDGEEDNSELFQDLEIWQQGEEYRSEQGKYPVVNLTFKDVKFANFDLCYQKLIIQISNEYKKHDYLLESDKIRDIDKKIYNSIISEKASYVRFASSLEFLTKLLAEYHDENVIVLIDEYDTPINAGYLNDYYEDIIDFMRAFLAGGLKGNRYLKTAVITGIYRVAKESIFSGFNNLEVCSVIDNIFTEEFGFIEKEVKDLLAYYNQEESIDEIRDWYNGYIFGDETVIYNPWSILNYLKYGNLKPYWVNTSSNSIIRQMLGKTGKSFKEKLQLLLSGKEIEDVRINTDTNFRDIQDRSVINESVLWNLLLVSGYLKPVGLHYNSFGDAICDLKIPNKEIRKLYRDIIMDWFEEGEVGTEQIREMLEDLVNGDIDDFAEKFSYLVRRTFSYFDVGYNAAENFYHAFILGLLVNLQKKYRIKSNAESGDGRPDVLIIPEDKSKRGVVIEFKVAKSSEEEVMTKTAEEALAQIEKTNYEDELLFSGIDEVLKVAVVLCGKKVLVVDRE
;
A
#
# COMPACT_ATOMS: atom_id res chain seq x y z
N MET A 1 19.74 23.00 -7.64
CA MET A 1 20.76 23.65 -6.80
C MET A 1 20.09 23.96 -5.48
N LEU A 2 20.54 23.36 -4.38
CA LEU A 2 20.08 23.77 -3.04
C LEU A 2 20.57 25.21 -2.84
N LYS A 3 19.66 26.12 -2.45
CA LYS A 3 20.00 27.50 -2.10
C LYS A 3 20.92 27.47 -0.86
N ASP A 4 21.91 28.37 -0.82
CA ASP A 4 22.91 28.45 0.24
C ASP A 4 22.30 28.34 1.65
N GLY A 5 22.80 27.38 2.46
CA GLY A 5 22.43 27.20 3.87
C GLY A 5 21.33 26.17 4.18
N LEU A 6 20.65 25.61 3.17
CA LEU A 6 19.64 24.56 3.40
C LEU A 6 20.25 23.15 3.46
N LYS A 7 19.75 22.32 4.39
CA LYS A 7 20.02 20.88 4.44
C LYS A 7 19.54 20.18 3.16
N GLY A 8 20.18 19.07 2.82
CA GLY A 8 19.82 18.27 1.66
C GLY A 8 18.51 17.48 1.86
N LEU A 9 17.73 17.28 0.80
CA LEU A 9 16.56 16.39 0.83
C LEU A 9 17.03 14.92 0.79
N PRO A 10 16.78 14.10 1.83
CA PRO A 10 17.35 12.75 1.96
C PRO A 10 16.55 11.70 1.16
N ILE A 11 16.35 11.93 -0.14
CA ILE A 11 15.58 11.01 -0.99
C ILE A 11 16.41 9.77 -1.29
N GLY A 12 15.92 8.62 -0.84
CA GLY A 12 16.57 7.33 -1.07
C GLY A 12 17.69 7.01 -0.08
N ILE A 13 17.86 7.82 0.96
CA ILE A 13 18.74 7.52 2.09
C ILE A 13 17.92 6.70 3.10
N ASP A 14 18.37 5.48 3.39
CA ASP A 14 17.76 4.57 4.34
C ASP A 14 18.62 4.30 5.58
N ASP A 15 19.81 4.90 5.63
CA ASP A 15 20.72 4.86 6.77
C ASP A 15 20.72 6.19 7.55
N PHE A 16 20.51 6.10 8.86
CA PHE A 16 20.37 7.27 9.73
C PHE A 16 21.68 8.04 9.86
N LYS A 17 22.82 7.36 10.04
CA LYS A 17 24.12 8.03 10.14
C LYS A 17 24.46 8.75 8.83
N ASP A 18 24.29 8.08 7.68
CA ASP A 18 24.48 8.68 6.36
C ASP A 18 23.63 9.96 6.17
N LEU A 19 22.36 9.92 6.58
CA LEU A 19 21.47 11.09 6.53
C LEU A 19 22.03 12.27 7.35
N ARG A 20 22.47 12.00 8.58
CA ARG A 20 22.94 13.02 9.52
C ARG A 20 24.28 13.61 9.10
N GLU A 21 25.24 12.76 8.71
CA GLU A 21 26.60 13.17 8.32
C GLU A 21 26.64 13.93 6.98
N ASN A 22 25.74 13.61 6.04
CA ASN A 22 25.64 14.32 4.76
C ASN A 22 24.78 15.59 4.83
N ASN A 23 24.54 16.13 6.03
CA ASN A 23 23.74 17.34 6.26
C ASN A 23 22.33 17.23 5.62
N GLY A 24 21.71 16.06 5.71
CA GLY A 24 20.34 15.81 5.28
C GLY A 24 19.32 16.38 6.27
N TYR A 25 18.19 16.85 5.77
CA TYR A 25 17.09 17.29 6.63
C TYR A 25 16.40 16.07 7.25
N PHE A 26 16.57 15.90 8.55
CA PHE A 26 15.89 14.87 9.33
C PHE A 26 14.62 15.44 9.95
N VAL A 27 13.48 14.81 9.68
CA VAL A 27 12.28 15.01 10.50
C VAL A 27 12.46 14.16 11.75
N ASP A 28 12.53 14.79 12.91
CA ASP A 28 12.89 14.11 14.15
C ASP A 28 11.81 13.12 14.59
N LYS A 29 12.13 11.83 14.51
CA LYS A 29 11.32 10.71 15.00
C LYS A 29 11.98 9.99 16.17
N SER A 30 12.94 10.63 16.82
CA SER A 30 13.81 9.97 17.81
C SER A 30 13.08 9.55 19.07
N LEU A 31 11.90 10.09 19.37
CA LEU A 31 11.04 9.60 20.44
C LEU A 31 10.58 8.14 20.24
N PHE A 32 10.68 7.60 19.02
CA PHE A 32 10.54 6.16 18.80
C PHE A 32 11.49 5.34 19.69
N ILE A 33 12.71 5.81 19.96
CA ILE A 33 13.67 5.15 20.85
C ILE A 33 13.11 5.07 22.27
N LYS A 34 12.48 6.16 22.75
CA LYS A 34 11.86 6.24 24.07
C LYS A 34 10.77 5.18 24.20
N GLU A 35 9.89 5.07 23.21
CA GLU A 35 8.82 4.08 23.20
C GLU A 35 9.35 2.64 23.17
N ILE A 36 10.47 2.38 22.47
CA ILE A 36 11.12 1.07 22.49
C ILE A 36 11.72 0.73 23.85
N ILE A 37 12.29 1.71 24.57
CA ILE A 37 12.86 1.55 25.91
C ILE A 37 11.77 1.32 26.96
N ASP A 38 10.70 2.11 26.91
CA ASP A 38 9.61 2.08 27.89
C ASP A 38 8.74 0.81 27.77
N ASP A 39 8.70 0.21 26.58
CA ASP A 39 7.88 -0.97 26.30
C ASP A 39 8.59 -2.29 26.67
N ILE A 40 8.02 -2.94 27.69
CA ILE A 40 8.48 -4.23 28.26
C ILE A 40 8.34 -5.43 27.32
N SER A 41 7.62 -5.31 26.20
CA SER A 41 7.43 -6.39 25.24
C SER A 41 8.77 -6.75 24.58
N LYS A 42 9.08 -8.06 24.55
CA LYS A 42 10.36 -8.54 24.04
C LYS A 42 10.45 -8.53 22.51
N VAL A 43 9.34 -8.71 21.81
CA VAL A 43 9.33 -8.82 20.35
C VAL A 43 8.18 -7.97 19.82
N LYS A 44 8.53 -6.98 19.01
CA LYS A 44 7.63 -6.00 18.40
C LYS A 44 7.64 -6.20 16.90
N LEU A 45 6.50 -6.51 16.31
CA LEU A 45 6.31 -6.53 14.85
C LEU A 45 5.54 -5.27 14.45
N ILE A 46 6.23 -4.37 13.75
CA ILE A 46 5.67 -3.11 13.28
C ILE A 46 5.39 -3.22 11.78
N THR A 47 4.11 -3.19 11.42
CA THR A 47 3.68 -3.23 10.02
C THR A 47 3.20 -1.87 9.57
N ARG A 48 3.86 -1.33 8.53
CA ARG A 48 3.50 -0.06 7.90
C ARG A 48 3.63 -0.18 6.38
N PRO A 49 2.92 0.65 5.60
CA PRO A 49 3.09 0.67 4.16
C PRO A 49 4.53 0.99 3.72
N ARG A 50 4.84 0.73 2.45
CA ARG A 50 6.17 1.00 1.87
C ARG A 50 6.49 2.50 1.94
N ARG A 51 7.77 2.84 2.16
CA ARG A 51 8.27 4.24 2.16
C ARG A 51 7.74 5.14 3.30
N PHE A 52 7.30 4.55 4.41
CA PHE A 52 6.92 5.27 5.64
C PHE A 52 8.05 5.34 6.68
N GLY A 53 9.33 5.22 6.26
CA GLY A 53 10.47 5.42 7.16
C GLY A 53 10.95 4.19 7.95
N LYS A 54 10.39 2.99 7.71
CA LYS A 54 10.74 1.76 8.44
C LYS A 54 12.25 1.49 8.56
N THR A 55 12.94 1.38 7.42
CA THR A 55 14.38 1.10 7.37
C THR A 55 15.21 2.18 8.07
N LEU A 56 14.86 3.46 7.86
CA LEU A 56 15.55 4.58 8.49
C LEU A 56 15.41 4.56 10.00
N ASN A 57 14.20 4.28 10.52
CA ASN A 57 13.96 4.13 11.95
C ASN A 57 14.73 2.94 12.54
N LEU A 58 14.80 1.80 11.84
CA LEU A 58 15.62 0.67 12.31
C LEU A 58 17.11 1.03 12.35
N SER A 59 17.62 1.74 11.33
CA SER A 59 18.99 2.24 11.33
C SER A 59 19.23 3.21 12.50
N MET A 60 18.28 4.11 12.79
CA MET A 60 18.34 5.00 13.96
C MET A 60 18.40 4.22 15.28
N LEU A 61 17.55 3.19 15.47
CA LEU A 61 17.60 2.33 16.66
C LEU A 61 18.97 1.64 16.78
N ARG A 62 19.51 1.13 15.67
CA ARG A 62 20.85 0.53 15.64
C ARG A 62 21.88 1.52 16.14
N TYR A 63 22.00 2.70 15.54
CA TYR A 63 23.02 3.67 15.94
C TYR A 63 22.85 4.21 17.36
N PHE A 64 21.62 4.19 17.89
CA PHE A 64 21.38 4.56 19.28
C PHE A 64 21.87 3.46 20.23
N PHE A 65 21.48 2.21 20.02
CA PHE A 65 21.74 1.14 20.99
C PHE A 65 23.07 0.41 20.81
N GLU A 66 23.55 0.26 19.58
CA GLU A 66 24.70 -0.59 19.21
C GLU A 66 25.96 -0.16 19.96
N ASP A 67 26.52 -1.11 20.73
CA ASP A 67 27.83 -0.97 21.32
C ASP A 67 28.91 -1.01 20.23
N GLY A 68 29.89 -0.12 20.33
CA GLY A 68 30.89 0.03 19.27
C GLY A 68 32.07 0.89 19.67
N GLU A 69 33.11 0.86 18.84
CA GLU A 69 34.31 1.70 19.02
C GLU A 69 34.02 3.17 18.70
N GLU A 70 32.98 3.45 17.91
CA GLU A 70 32.56 4.80 17.53
C GLU A 70 31.51 5.34 18.50
N ASP A 71 31.75 6.54 19.04
CA ASP A 71 30.77 7.26 19.83
C ASP A 71 29.71 7.89 18.90
N ASN A 72 28.52 7.28 18.87
CA ASN A 72 27.40 7.77 18.07
C ASN A 72 26.57 8.87 18.77
N SER A 73 26.93 9.33 19.97
CA SER A 73 26.12 10.28 20.74
C SER A 73 25.89 11.59 19.99
N GLU A 74 26.88 12.08 19.24
CA GLU A 74 26.79 13.30 18.43
C GLU A 74 25.65 13.27 17.41
N LEU A 75 25.24 12.09 16.94
CA LEU A 75 24.13 11.94 16.00
C LEU A 75 22.77 12.33 16.62
N PHE A 76 22.67 12.32 17.96
CA PHE A 76 21.42 12.46 18.71
C PHE A 76 21.34 13.71 19.59
N GLN A 77 22.44 14.41 19.86
CA GLN A 77 22.50 15.49 20.86
C GLN A 77 21.48 16.63 20.64
N ASP A 78 21.14 16.92 19.38
CA ASP A 78 20.16 17.93 18.97
C ASP A 78 18.72 17.37 18.82
N LEU A 79 18.52 16.07 19.03
CA LEU A 79 17.23 15.38 18.84
C LEU A 79 16.42 15.30 20.14
N GLU A 80 15.11 15.11 20.00
CA GLU A 80 14.14 15.04 21.11
C GLU A 80 14.44 13.92 22.11
N ILE A 81 14.91 12.75 21.65
CA ILE A 81 15.32 11.64 22.53
C ILE A 81 16.38 12.07 23.55
N TRP A 82 17.34 12.87 23.11
CA TRP A 82 18.42 13.32 23.97
C TRP A 82 17.92 14.27 25.04
N GLN A 83 16.78 14.93 24.82
CA GLN A 83 16.16 15.83 25.77
C GLN A 83 15.31 15.09 26.83
N GLN A 84 15.07 13.78 26.67
CA GLN A 84 14.25 12.99 27.60
C GLN A 84 14.91 12.68 28.96
N GLY A 85 16.21 12.98 29.11
CA GLY A 85 16.94 12.86 30.36
C GLY A 85 17.89 11.66 30.43
N GLU A 86 18.56 11.52 31.57
CA GLU A 86 19.66 10.56 31.75
C GLU A 86 19.22 9.10 31.64
N GLU A 87 17.98 8.80 32.06
CA GLU A 87 17.39 7.46 31.94
C GLU A 87 17.50 6.92 30.51
N TYR A 88 17.17 7.74 29.51
CA TYR A 88 17.24 7.35 28.09
C TYR A 88 18.65 7.44 27.53
N ARG A 89 19.41 8.49 27.88
CA ARG A 89 20.81 8.64 27.42
C ARG A 89 21.69 7.49 27.86
N SER A 90 21.46 6.94 29.05
CA SER A 90 22.25 5.83 29.61
C SER A 90 22.06 4.49 28.88
N GLU A 91 21.06 4.38 27.99
CA GLU A 91 20.84 3.21 27.14
C GLU A 91 21.57 3.32 25.79
N GLN A 92 22.16 4.48 25.48
CA GLN A 92 22.92 4.69 24.24
C GLN A 92 24.24 3.90 24.26
N GLY A 93 24.56 3.22 23.15
CA GLY A 93 25.83 2.51 22.95
C GLY A 93 26.08 1.34 23.91
N LYS A 94 25.02 0.73 24.46
CA LYS A 94 25.09 -0.25 25.55
C LYS A 94 24.94 -1.70 25.11
N TYR A 95 24.33 -1.94 23.95
CA TYR A 95 23.82 -3.26 23.60
C TYR A 95 24.50 -3.81 22.36
N PRO A 96 24.90 -5.11 22.34
CA PRO A 96 25.17 -5.76 21.08
C PRO A 96 23.89 -5.80 20.24
N VAL A 97 24.01 -5.41 18.97
CA VAL A 97 22.91 -5.38 18.01
C VAL A 97 23.15 -6.40 16.90
N VAL A 98 22.11 -7.17 16.58
CA VAL A 98 22.01 -7.94 15.34
C VAL A 98 21.04 -7.21 14.42
N ASN A 99 21.50 -6.77 13.25
CA ASN A 99 20.72 -5.99 12.29
C ASN A 99 20.65 -6.66 10.91
N LEU A 100 19.53 -7.33 10.63
CA LEU A 100 19.27 -8.03 9.38
C LEU A 100 18.27 -7.28 8.51
N THR A 101 18.48 -7.30 7.20
CA THR A 101 17.48 -6.84 6.23
C THR A 101 17.24 -7.90 5.17
N PHE A 102 15.97 -8.14 4.85
CA PHE A 102 15.58 -9.05 3.77
C PHE A 102 15.01 -8.33 2.56
N LYS A 103 15.23 -7.01 2.44
CA LYS A 103 14.67 -6.19 1.36
C LYS A 103 15.00 -6.66 -0.05
N ASP A 104 16.15 -7.30 -0.25
CA ASP A 104 16.62 -7.79 -1.55
C ASP A 104 16.40 -9.31 -1.75
N VAL A 105 15.67 -9.97 -0.85
CA VAL A 105 15.40 -11.41 -0.95
C VAL A 105 14.14 -11.64 -1.78
N LYS A 106 14.25 -11.36 -3.09
CA LYS A 106 13.14 -11.42 -4.06
C LYS A 106 13.54 -12.25 -5.28
N PHE A 107 13.44 -13.57 -5.17
CA PHE A 107 13.90 -14.51 -6.20
C PHE A 107 12.76 -15.36 -6.76
N ALA A 108 12.96 -15.90 -7.97
CA ALA A 108 11.95 -16.66 -8.69
C ALA A 108 11.80 -18.13 -8.22
N ASN A 109 12.68 -18.62 -7.35
CA ASN A 109 12.58 -19.96 -6.75
C ASN A 109 13.22 -20.00 -5.37
N PHE A 110 12.92 -21.07 -4.62
CA PHE A 110 13.39 -21.23 -3.25
C PHE A 110 14.91 -21.33 -3.14
N ASP A 111 15.60 -22.05 -4.02
CA ASP A 111 17.05 -22.24 -3.93
C ASP A 111 17.81 -20.91 -3.99
N LEU A 112 17.43 -20.02 -4.92
CA LEU A 112 18.02 -18.68 -5.04
C LEU A 112 17.63 -17.78 -3.87
N CYS A 113 16.38 -17.88 -3.40
CA CYS A 113 15.89 -17.16 -2.22
C CYS A 113 16.71 -17.55 -0.97
N TYR A 114 16.86 -18.84 -0.75
CA TYR A 114 17.62 -19.43 0.35
C TYR A 114 19.11 -19.06 0.27
N GLN A 115 19.72 -19.11 -0.92
CA GLN A 115 21.09 -18.64 -1.11
C GLN A 115 21.26 -17.18 -0.70
N LYS A 116 20.33 -16.29 -1.08
CA LYS A 116 20.40 -14.88 -0.65
C LYS A 116 20.22 -14.73 0.86
N LEU A 117 19.31 -15.48 1.48
CA LEU A 117 19.15 -15.48 2.94
C LEU A 117 20.45 -15.85 3.65
N ILE A 118 21.12 -16.91 3.19
CA ILE A 118 22.44 -17.30 3.70
C ILE A 118 23.45 -16.16 3.57
N ILE A 119 23.50 -15.48 2.42
CA ILE A 119 24.41 -14.35 2.21
C ILE A 119 24.11 -13.23 3.21
N GLN A 120 22.84 -12.89 3.45
CA GLN A 120 22.48 -11.85 4.43
C GLN A 120 22.89 -12.25 5.85
N ILE A 121 22.60 -13.48 6.26
CA ILE A 121 22.98 -14.02 7.58
C ILE A 121 24.51 -14.04 7.72
N SER A 122 25.23 -14.52 6.70
CA SER A 122 26.70 -14.57 6.68
C SER A 122 27.32 -13.18 6.80
N ASN A 123 26.78 -12.20 6.09
CA ASN A 123 27.25 -10.81 6.18
C ASN A 123 27.02 -10.21 7.56
N GLU A 124 25.91 -10.55 8.21
CA GLU A 124 25.67 -10.12 9.59
C GLU A 124 26.64 -10.76 10.56
N TYR A 125 26.90 -12.07 10.42
CA TYR A 125 27.92 -12.73 11.22
C TYR A 125 29.27 -12.02 11.08
N LYS A 126 29.75 -11.75 9.86
CA LYS A 126 31.06 -11.12 9.61
C LYS A 126 31.27 -9.78 10.33
N LYS A 127 30.21 -9.03 10.64
CA LYS A 127 30.32 -7.79 11.45
C LYS A 127 30.83 -8.05 12.87
N HIS A 128 30.70 -9.29 13.35
CA HIS A 128 31.10 -9.74 14.67
C HIS A 128 32.33 -10.65 14.64
N ASP A 129 33.22 -10.53 13.64
CA ASP A 129 34.41 -11.39 13.51
C ASP A 129 35.34 -11.31 14.74
N TYR A 130 35.26 -10.24 15.53
CA TYR A 130 35.95 -10.11 16.83
C TYR A 130 35.63 -11.25 17.81
N LEU A 131 34.50 -11.95 17.64
CA LEU A 131 34.14 -13.13 18.44
C LEU A 131 35.13 -14.29 18.22
N LEU A 132 35.76 -14.39 17.04
CA LEU A 132 36.71 -15.44 16.72
C LEU A 132 38.04 -15.31 17.49
N GLU A 133 38.41 -14.07 17.83
CA GLU A 133 39.62 -13.76 18.60
C GLU A 133 39.40 -13.87 20.11
N SER A 134 38.15 -14.00 20.56
CA SER A 134 37.80 -14.02 21.99
C SER A 134 38.06 -15.36 22.67
N ASP A 135 38.63 -15.33 23.88
CA ASP A 135 38.73 -16.50 24.76
C ASP A 135 37.40 -16.84 25.46
N LYS A 136 36.42 -15.92 25.44
CA LYS A 136 35.07 -16.18 25.97
C LYS A 136 34.29 -17.17 25.10
N ILE A 137 34.67 -17.32 23.83
CA ILE A 137 33.99 -18.16 22.86
C ILE A 137 34.74 -19.48 22.69
N ARG A 138 34.02 -20.60 22.81
CA ARG A 138 34.63 -21.95 22.72
C ARG A 138 35.03 -22.28 21.28
N ASP A 139 36.12 -23.03 21.10
CA ASP A 139 36.61 -23.46 19.78
C ASP A 139 35.55 -24.19 18.93
N ILE A 140 34.67 -24.97 19.57
CA ILE A 140 33.60 -25.67 18.86
C ILE A 140 32.57 -24.68 18.28
N ASP A 141 32.28 -23.60 19.02
CA ASP A 141 31.35 -22.56 18.58
C ASP A 141 32.01 -21.72 17.49
N LYS A 142 33.31 -21.43 17.60
CA LYS A 142 34.10 -20.78 16.52
C LYS A 142 34.08 -21.59 15.23
N LYS A 143 34.13 -22.92 15.28
CA LYS A 143 33.99 -23.78 14.08
C LYS A 143 32.61 -23.66 13.42
N ILE A 144 31.55 -23.62 14.22
CA ILE A 144 30.18 -23.42 13.71
C ILE A 144 30.06 -22.03 13.09
N TYR A 145 30.53 -21.00 13.78
CA TYR A 145 30.56 -19.63 13.29
C TYR A 145 31.29 -19.53 11.94
N ASN A 146 32.49 -20.13 11.84
CA ASN A 146 33.26 -20.18 10.60
C ASN A 146 32.49 -20.85 9.44
N SER A 147 31.67 -21.87 9.71
CA SER A 147 30.84 -22.50 8.68
C SER A 147 29.72 -21.60 8.17
N ILE A 148 29.22 -20.67 9.00
CA ILE A 148 28.16 -19.72 8.63
C ILE A 148 28.75 -18.59 7.79
N ILE A 149 29.85 -17.96 8.21
CA ILE A 149 30.50 -16.88 7.44
C ILE A 149 31.05 -17.36 6.09
N SER A 150 31.42 -18.64 6.00
CA SER A 150 31.88 -19.27 4.74
C SER A 150 30.75 -19.85 3.90
N GLU A 151 29.49 -19.63 4.30
CA GLU A 151 28.28 -20.02 3.56
C GLU A 151 28.15 -21.54 3.33
N LYS A 152 28.78 -22.35 4.21
CA LYS A 152 28.89 -23.82 4.10
C LYS A 152 28.14 -24.57 5.19
N ALA A 153 27.50 -23.86 6.11
CA ALA A 153 26.69 -24.48 7.16
C ALA A 153 25.48 -25.23 6.55
N SER A 154 24.94 -26.21 7.28
CA SER A 154 23.74 -26.93 6.82
C SER A 154 22.49 -26.05 6.92
N TYR A 155 21.42 -26.46 6.26
CA TYR A 155 20.09 -25.83 6.35
C TYR A 155 19.66 -25.58 7.80
N VAL A 156 19.72 -26.61 8.63
CA VAL A 156 19.37 -26.51 10.06
C VAL A 156 20.26 -25.50 10.79
N ARG A 157 21.54 -25.39 10.44
CA ARG A 157 22.45 -24.42 11.06
C ARG A 157 22.12 -22.99 10.68
N PHE A 158 21.76 -22.72 9.42
CA PHE A 158 21.27 -21.40 9.03
C PHE A 158 19.93 -21.09 9.67
N ALA A 159 19.00 -22.04 9.70
CA ALA A 159 17.72 -21.90 10.37
C ALA A 159 17.83 -21.68 11.88
N SER A 160 18.92 -22.09 12.54
CA SER A 160 19.16 -21.82 13.97
C SER A 160 20.20 -20.73 14.22
N SER A 161 20.63 -20.02 13.18
CA SER A 161 21.77 -19.09 13.27
C SER A 161 21.45 -17.86 14.12
N LEU A 162 20.24 -17.29 14.07
CA LEU A 162 19.90 -16.12 14.89
C LEU A 162 20.01 -16.42 16.39
N GLU A 163 19.48 -17.56 16.84
CA GLU A 163 19.64 -18.03 18.23
C GLU A 163 21.11 -18.20 18.60
N PHE A 164 21.89 -18.80 17.69
CA PHE A 164 23.31 -19.03 17.92
C PHE A 164 24.09 -17.73 18.02
N LEU A 165 23.87 -16.76 17.12
CA LEU A 165 24.55 -15.47 17.15
C LEU A 165 24.23 -14.68 18.42
N THR A 166 22.94 -14.58 18.78
CA THR A 166 22.53 -13.86 20.01
C THR A 166 23.15 -14.46 21.27
N LYS A 167 23.28 -15.79 21.34
CA LYS A 167 24.02 -16.45 22.42
C LYS A 167 25.49 -15.98 22.47
N LEU A 168 26.20 -16.02 21.34
CA LEU A 168 27.64 -15.69 21.32
C LEU A 168 27.89 -14.23 21.67
N LEU A 169 27.03 -13.33 21.18
CA LEU A 169 27.12 -11.90 21.50
C LEU A 169 26.87 -11.65 22.98
N ALA A 170 25.85 -12.27 23.56
CA ALA A 170 25.59 -12.13 25.00
C ALA A 170 26.73 -12.69 25.86
N GLU A 171 27.32 -13.82 25.47
CA GLU A 171 28.48 -14.39 26.18
C GLU A 171 29.72 -13.47 26.08
N TYR A 172 29.93 -12.83 24.93
CA TYR A 172 31.07 -11.94 24.72
C TYR A 172 30.92 -10.61 25.48
N HIS A 173 29.76 -9.96 25.38
CA HIS A 173 29.51 -8.62 25.91
C HIS A 173 29.01 -8.59 27.35
N ASP A 174 28.57 -9.74 27.89
CA ASP A 174 27.91 -9.82 29.21
C ASP A 174 26.63 -8.96 29.30
N GLU A 175 25.97 -8.77 28.15
CA GLU A 175 24.74 -7.99 28.01
C GLU A 175 23.80 -8.67 27.01
N ASN A 176 22.49 -8.48 27.18
CA ASN A 176 21.51 -9.07 26.27
C ASN A 176 21.47 -8.33 24.92
N VAL A 177 21.11 -9.07 23.87
CA VAL A 177 21.19 -8.63 22.48
C VAL A 177 19.89 -7.97 22.03
N ILE A 178 20.02 -6.88 21.26
CA ILE A 178 18.91 -6.28 20.51
C ILE A 178 18.91 -6.84 19.09
N VAL A 179 17.74 -7.27 18.61
CA VAL A 179 17.59 -7.84 17.27
C VAL A 179 16.69 -6.96 16.42
N LEU A 180 17.22 -6.43 15.33
CA LEU A 180 16.52 -5.60 14.35
C LEU A 180 16.39 -6.37 13.03
N ILE A 181 15.16 -6.55 12.53
CA ILE A 181 14.91 -7.29 11.30
C ILE A 181 14.01 -6.46 10.37
N ASP A 182 14.58 -5.98 9.27
CA ASP A 182 13.86 -5.19 8.28
C ASP A 182 13.32 -6.03 7.11
N GLU A 183 12.13 -5.65 6.63
CA GLU A 183 11.38 -6.29 5.55
C GLU A 183 11.28 -7.83 5.68
N TYR A 184 10.91 -8.33 6.86
CA TYR A 184 10.85 -9.77 7.13
C TYR A 184 9.91 -10.55 6.19
N ASP A 185 8.91 -9.87 5.65
CA ASP A 185 7.86 -10.40 4.80
C ASP A 185 8.20 -10.39 3.31
N THR A 186 9.28 -9.70 2.90
CA THR A 186 9.74 -9.68 1.51
C THR A 186 9.99 -11.08 0.91
N PRO A 187 10.76 -11.99 1.54
CA PRO A 187 11.00 -13.33 0.99
C PRO A 187 9.72 -14.18 0.94
N ILE A 188 8.81 -13.99 1.89
CA ILE A 188 7.54 -14.70 1.98
C ILE A 188 6.63 -14.30 0.82
N ASN A 189 6.56 -12.99 0.56
CA ASN A 189 5.86 -12.43 -0.57
C ASN A 189 6.43 -12.96 -1.90
N ALA A 190 7.76 -13.01 -2.05
CA ALA A 190 8.37 -13.60 -3.23
C ALA A 190 8.01 -15.09 -3.39
N GLY A 191 7.95 -15.84 -2.29
CA GLY A 191 7.47 -17.24 -2.30
C GLY A 191 6.02 -17.40 -2.67
N TYR A 192 5.15 -16.46 -2.28
CA TYR A 192 3.76 -16.43 -2.73
C TYR A 192 3.65 -16.18 -4.25
N LEU A 193 4.40 -15.22 -4.78
CA LEU A 193 4.34 -14.85 -6.21
C LEU A 193 4.93 -15.91 -7.16
N ASN A 194 5.81 -16.76 -6.67
CA ASN A 194 6.59 -17.70 -7.47
C ASN A 194 6.44 -19.16 -6.99
N ASP A 195 5.35 -19.47 -6.28
CA ASP A 195 4.95 -20.83 -5.91
C ASP A 195 5.96 -21.63 -5.04
N TYR A 196 6.64 -20.97 -4.10
CA TYR A 196 7.50 -21.61 -3.08
C TYR A 196 7.19 -21.17 -1.64
N TYR A 197 5.97 -20.70 -1.40
CA TYR A 197 5.53 -20.16 -0.10
C TYR A 197 5.79 -21.10 1.09
N GLU A 198 5.52 -22.40 0.95
CA GLU A 198 5.69 -23.36 2.05
C GLU A 198 7.15 -23.53 2.46
N ASP A 199 8.07 -23.63 1.50
CA ASP A 199 9.50 -23.78 1.76
C ASP A 199 10.07 -22.56 2.52
N ILE A 200 9.68 -21.34 2.10
CA ILE A 200 10.16 -20.13 2.77
C ILE A 200 9.54 -19.94 4.15
N ILE A 201 8.27 -20.29 4.35
CA ILE A 201 7.64 -20.25 5.67
C ILE A 201 8.34 -21.19 6.64
N ASP A 202 8.70 -22.40 6.21
CA ASP A 202 9.38 -23.36 7.07
C ASP A 202 10.78 -22.87 7.49
N PHE A 203 11.55 -22.27 6.58
CA PHE A 203 12.82 -21.62 6.93
C PHE A 203 12.61 -20.46 7.91
N MET A 204 11.73 -19.50 7.56
CA MET A 204 11.51 -18.28 8.34
C MET A 204 10.93 -18.59 9.73
N ARG A 205 10.06 -19.60 9.84
CA ARG A 205 9.55 -20.09 11.12
C ARG A 205 10.70 -20.58 11.99
N ALA A 206 11.56 -21.46 11.49
CA ALA A 206 12.67 -21.99 12.28
C ALA A 206 13.66 -20.88 12.68
N PHE A 207 13.99 -19.99 11.75
CA PHE A 207 14.89 -18.85 11.94
C PHE A 207 14.39 -17.86 13.00
N LEU A 208 13.17 -17.35 12.84
CA LEU A 208 12.60 -16.36 13.74
C LEU A 208 12.19 -16.99 15.08
N ALA A 209 11.60 -18.18 15.09
CA ALA A 209 11.21 -18.83 16.34
C ALA A 209 12.42 -19.16 17.21
N GLY A 210 13.49 -19.73 16.63
CA GLY A 210 14.71 -20.01 17.39
C GLY A 210 15.34 -18.74 17.96
N GLY A 211 15.45 -17.69 17.15
CA GLY A 211 16.11 -16.45 17.55
C GLY A 211 15.32 -15.58 18.53
N LEU A 212 13.99 -15.66 18.54
CA LEU A 212 13.16 -14.67 19.24
C LEU A 212 12.25 -15.26 20.32
N LYS A 213 11.75 -16.50 20.14
CA LYS A 213 10.78 -17.10 21.06
C LYS A 213 11.49 -17.72 22.25
N GLY A 214 11.28 -17.15 23.43
CA GLY A 214 11.88 -17.68 24.68
C GLY A 214 13.41 -17.56 24.72
N ASN A 215 14.00 -16.76 23.82
CA ASN A 215 15.43 -16.53 23.81
C ASN A 215 15.82 -15.72 25.06
N ARG A 216 16.59 -16.36 25.95
CA ARG A 216 17.05 -15.74 27.20
C ARG A 216 18.08 -14.64 27.00
N TYR A 217 18.78 -14.65 25.85
CA TYR A 217 19.80 -13.67 25.49
C TYR A 217 19.21 -12.43 24.81
N LEU A 218 17.89 -12.38 24.61
CA LEU A 218 17.22 -11.27 23.93
C LEU A 218 16.80 -10.19 24.93
N LYS A 219 17.28 -8.95 24.72
CA LYS A 219 16.81 -7.73 25.39
C LYS A 219 15.48 -7.31 24.78
N THR A 220 15.49 -6.99 23.49
CA THR A 220 14.28 -6.69 22.71
C THR A 220 14.52 -6.99 21.23
N ALA A 221 13.45 -7.12 20.45
CA ALA A 221 13.50 -7.25 19.00
C ALA A 221 12.47 -6.36 18.32
N VAL A 222 12.89 -5.66 17.27
CA VAL A 222 12.02 -4.85 16.41
C VAL A 222 12.06 -5.42 15.00
N ILE A 223 10.91 -5.88 14.53
CA ILE A 223 10.73 -6.48 13.21
C ILE A 223 9.84 -5.55 12.40
N THR A 224 10.22 -5.24 11.17
CA THR A 224 9.43 -4.42 10.26
C THR A 224 9.00 -5.18 9.02
N GLY A 225 7.78 -4.88 8.57
CA GLY A 225 7.22 -5.40 7.33
C GLY A 225 6.03 -4.57 6.85
N ILE A 226 5.36 -5.04 5.81
CA ILE A 226 4.06 -4.52 5.36
C ILE A 226 2.94 -5.40 5.92
N TYR A 227 3.13 -6.72 5.86
CA TYR A 227 2.12 -7.70 6.25
C TYR A 227 2.44 -8.30 7.60
N ARG A 228 1.40 -8.63 8.36
CA ARG A 228 1.50 -9.59 9.45
C ARG A 228 1.19 -10.96 8.88
N VAL A 229 2.20 -11.78 8.65
CA VAL A 229 1.98 -13.18 8.21
C VAL A 229 1.34 -13.94 9.36
N ALA A 230 0.17 -14.55 9.10
CA ALA A 230 -0.75 -15.07 10.12
C ALA A 230 -0.05 -15.94 11.18
N LYS A 231 -0.55 -15.84 12.43
CA LYS A 231 0.06 -16.49 13.60
C LYS A 231 0.18 -18.01 13.44
N GLU A 232 -0.69 -18.66 12.66
CA GLU A 232 -0.63 -20.11 12.38
C GLU A 232 0.56 -20.52 11.48
N SER A 233 1.23 -19.56 10.84
CA SER A 233 2.38 -19.79 9.96
C SER A 233 3.72 -19.66 10.71
N ILE A 234 4.30 -18.48 10.84
CA ILE A 234 5.63 -18.24 11.42
C ILE A 234 5.56 -18.06 12.93
N PHE A 235 4.58 -17.30 13.41
CA PHE A 235 4.50 -16.89 14.82
C PHE A 235 3.68 -17.83 15.69
N SER A 236 3.56 -19.09 15.27
CA SER A 236 2.72 -20.07 15.96
C SER A 236 3.27 -20.35 17.35
N GLY A 237 2.45 -20.05 18.36
CA GLY A 237 2.82 -20.11 19.77
C GLY A 237 3.82 -19.05 20.25
N PHE A 238 4.05 -17.96 19.52
CA PHE A 238 4.65 -16.75 20.11
C PHE A 238 3.64 -16.13 21.08
N ASN A 239 3.91 -16.28 22.37
CA ASN A 239 3.09 -15.70 23.44
C ASN A 239 3.58 -14.29 23.84
N ASN A 240 4.69 -13.83 23.26
CA ASN A 240 5.40 -12.59 23.60
C ASN A 240 5.58 -11.64 22.40
N LEU A 241 4.84 -11.85 21.31
CA LEU A 241 4.86 -10.99 20.13
C LEU A 241 3.78 -9.93 20.25
N GLU A 242 4.19 -8.68 20.34
CA GLU A 242 3.35 -7.51 20.16
C GLU A 242 3.33 -7.13 18.69
N VAL A 243 2.13 -6.85 18.16
CA VAL A 243 1.93 -6.47 16.77
C VAL A 243 1.37 -5.06 16.75
N CYS A 244 2.02 -4.20 15.99
CA CYS A 244 1.61 -2.82 15.77
C CYS A 244 1.33 -2.62 14.28
N SER A 245 0.06 -2.69 13.91
CA SER A 245 -0.45 -2.48 12.56
C SER A 245 -1.00 -1.07 12.37
N VAL A 246 -1.50 -0.78 11.17
CA VAL A 246 -2.01 0.54 10.79
C VAL A 246 -3.26 0.97 11.55
N ILE A 247 -3.97 0.04 12.20
CA ILE A 247 -5.16 0.34 13.01
C ILE A 247 -4.86 0.43 14.51
N ASP A 248 -3.63 0.14 14.92
CA ASP A 248 -3.23 0.16 16.33
C ASP A 248 -2.73 1.56 16.73
N ASN A 249 -3.09 2.02 17.94
CA ASN A 249 -2.72 3.34 18.47
C ASN A 249 -1.28 3.43 19.01
N ILE A 250 -0.41 2.50 18.60
CA ILE A 250 1.00 2.43 19.00
C ILE A 250 1.86 2.75 17.78
N PHE A 251 2.90 3.57 17.97
CA PHE A 251 3.81 4.02 16.93
C PHE A 251 3.11 4.78 15.77
N THR A 252 2.10 5.60 16.07
CA THR A 252 1.27 6.23 15.02
C THR A 252 1.95 7.41 14.35
N GLU A 253 2.82 8.14 15.06
CA GLU A 253 3.51 9.33 14.53
C GLU A 253 4.92 9.03 14.04
N GLU A 254 5.52 7.92 14.46
CA GLU A 254 6.91 7.53 14.24
C GLU A 254 7.16 7.12 12.78
N PHE A 255 6.10 6.78 12.05
CA PHE A 255 6.15 6.32 10.67
C PHE A 255 5.32 7.21 9.75
N GLY A 256 5.98 7.93 8.84
CA GLY A 256 5.33 8.95 8.03
C GLY A 256 5.51 10.36 8.58
N PHE A 257 4.84 11.34 7.98
CA PHE A 257 4.87 12.72 8.47
C PHE A 257 3.49 13.19 8.93
N ILE A 258 3.41 13.85 10.07
CA ILE A 258 2.20 14.56 10.50
C ILE A 258 2.12 15.93 9.83
N GLU A 259 0.95 16.57 9.83
CA GLU A 259 0.76 17.86 9.15
C GLU A 259 1.70 18.96 9.64
N LYS A 260 2.01 18.98 10.95
CA LYS A 260 2.97 19.93 11.52
C LYS A 260 4.35 19.81 10.86
N GLU A 261 4.87 18.59 10.74
CA GLU A 261 6.19 18.32 10.16
C GLU A 261 6.24 18.63 8.66
N VAL A 262 5.14 18.39 7.94
CA VAL A 262 5.04 18.78 6.53
C VAL A 262 5.05 20.30 6.38
N LYS A 263 4.35 21.03 7.26
CA LYS A 263 4.40 22.50 7.27
C LYS A 263 5.80 23.02 7.58
N ASP A 264 6.48 22.45 8.58
CA ASP A 264 7.85 22.83 8.94
C ASP A 264 8.83 22.55 7.79
N LEU A 265 8.70 21.42 7.10
CA LEU A 265 9.46 21.10 5.89
C LEU A 265 9.20 22.12 4.77
N LEU A 266 7.93 22.42 4.46
CA LEU A 266 7.58 23.36 3.39
C LEU A 266 8.11 24.77 3.68
N ALA A 267 8.01 25.21 4.94
CA ALA A 267 8.56 26.48 5.39
C ALA A 267 10.10 26.50 5.22
N TYR A 268 10.78 25.45 5.68
CA TYR A 268 12.23 25.33 5.55
C TYR A 268 12.72 25.44 4.10
N TYR A 269 11.99 24.85 3.15
CA TYR A 269 12.32 24.89 1.73
C TYR A 269 11.65 26.04 0.95
N ASN A 270 10.95 26.96 1.63
CA ASN A 270 10.24 28.11 1.05
C ASN A 270 9.19 27.71 -0.01
N GLN A 271 8.35 26.72 0.29
CA GLN A 271 7.26 26.21 -0.56
C GLN A 271 5.90 26.16 0.16
N GLU A 272 5.64 27.12 1.06
CA GLU A 272 4.45 27.15 1.93
C GLU A 272 3.11 27.29 1.18
N GLU A 273 3.11 27.89 -0.01
CA GLU A 273 1.90 28.25 -0.77
C GLU A 273 1.09 27.03 -1.28
N SER A 274 1.58 25.80 -1.08
CA SER A 274 1.03 24.59 -1.71
C SER A 274 0.40 23.57 -0.76
N ILE A 275 0.23 23.88 0.54
CA ILE A 275 -0.21 22.87 1.53
C ILE A 275 -1.56 22.20 1.20
N ASP A 276 -2.53 22.95 0.66
CA ASP A 276 -3.85 22.40 0.33
C ASP A 276 -3.78 21.39 -0.83
N GLU A 277 -3.03 21.72 -1.88
CA GLU A 277 -2.84 20.79 -3.01
C GLU A 277 -1.98 19.58 -2.61
N ILE A 278 -0.96 19.78 -1.77
CA ILE A 278 -0.15 18.70 -1.18
C ILE A 278 -1.03 17.78 -0.34
N ARG A 279 -1.99 18.33 0.42
CA ARG A 279 -2.95 17.54 1.19
C ARG A 279 -3.75 16.64 0.28
N ASP A 280 -4.31 17.16 -0.80
CA ASP A 280 -5.06 16.35 -1.77
C ASP A 280 -4.25 15.21 -2.41
N TRP A 281 -2.95 15.41 -2.60
CA TRP A 281 -2.07 14.47 -3.30
C TRP A 281 -1.42 13.43 -2.41
N TYR A 282 -0.97 13.79 -1.21
CA TYR A 282 -0.04 12.97 -0.42
C TYR A 282 -0.45 12.75 1.05
N ASN A 283 -1.52 13.40 1.53
CA ASN A 283 -2.13 13.16 2.85
C ASN A 283 -3.04 11.92 2.80
N GLY A 284 -3.63 11.60 3.93
CA GLY A 284 -4.90 10.89 3.99
C GLY A 284 -4.76 9.52 4.60
N TYR A 285 -3.55 9.03 4.84
CA TYR A 285 -3.34 7.81 5.60
C TYR A 285 -3.78 8.07 7.05
N ILE A 286 -4.49 7.13 7.65
CA ILE A 286 -4.92 7.22 9.05
C ILE A 286 -4.30 6.03 9.77
N PHE A 287 -3.48 6.32 10.78
CA PHE A 287 -2.91 5.32 11.68
C PHE A 287 -3.58 5.40 13.05
N GLY A 288 -3.89 4.23 13.61
CA GLY A 288 -4.72 4.16 14.81
C GLY A 288 -6.13 4.67 14.52
N ASP A 289 -6.68 5.40 15.49
CA ASP A 289 -8.07 5.87 15.44
C ASP A 289 -8.21 7.15 14.60
N GLU A 290 -7.21 8.04 14.63
CA GLU A 290 -7.35 9.39 14.06
C GLU A 290 -6.06 10.03 13.50
N THR A 291 -4.87 9.45 13.72
CA THR A 291 -3.61 10.11 13.36
C THR A 291 -3.45 10.19 11.84
N VAL A 292 -3.54 11.40 11.29
CA VAL A 292 -3.43 11.62 9.84
C VAL A 292 -1.97 11.78 9.42
N ILE A 293 -1.56 10.93 8.49
CA ILE A 293 -0.18 10.79 8.03
C ILE A 293 -0.06 11.12 6.54
N TYR A 294 1.04 11.78 6.20
CA TYR A 294 1.52 12.00 4.84
C TYR A 294 2.59 10.98 4.47
N ASN A 295 2.65 10.59 3.19
CA ASN A 295 3.71 9.72 2.68
C ASN A 295 5.05 10.50 2.56
N PRO A 296 6.12 10.12 3.30
CA PRO A 296 7.40 10.84 3.27
C PRO A 296 8.04 10.90 1.90
N TRP A 297 8.01 9.79 1.16
CA TRP A 297 8.62 9.71 -0.17
C TRP A 297 7.98 10.69 -1.14
N SER A 298 6.65 10.76 -1.17
CA SER A 298 5.95 11.69 -2.05
C SER A 298 6.20 13.16 -1.66
N ILE A 299 6.23 13.48 -0.36
CA ILE A 299 6.56 14.83 0.13
C ILE A 299 7.99 15.24 -0.26
N LEU A 300 8.98 14.40 0.02
CA LEU A 300 10.38 14.71 -0.30
C LEU A 300 10.60 14.87 -1.81
N ASN A 301 9.98 14.02 -2.63
CA ASN A 301 10.07 14.16 -4.08
C ASN A 301 9.36 15.43 -4.59
N TYR A 302 8.20 15.78 -4.03
CA TYR A 302 7.55 17.05 -4.32
C TYR A 302 8.47 18.24 -4.01
N LEU A 303 9.09 18.28 -2.82
CA LEU A 303 10.03 19.35 -2.45
C LEU A 303 11.20 19.47 -3.42
N LYS A 304 11.69 18.34 -3.96
CA LYS A 304 12.80 18.30 -4.92
C LYS A 304 12.41 18.76 -6.32
N TYR A 305 11.27 18.32 -6.84
CA TYR A 305 10.89 18.54 -8.24
C TYR A 305 9.88 19.67 -8.44
N GLY A 306 9.19 20.09 -7.39
CA GLY A 306 8.22 21.20 -7.39
C GLY A 306 6.90 20.91 -8.11
N ASN A 307 6.64 19.66 -8.51
CA ASN A 307 5.45 19.33 -9.29
C ASN A 307 4.60 18.24 -8.62
N LEU A 308 3.28 18.44 -8.63
CA LEU A 308 2.31 17.48 -8.10
C LEU A 308 2.07 16.35 -9.10
N LYS A 309 2.54 15.16 -8.75
CA LYS A 309 2.37 13.92 -9.52
C LYS A 309 2.55 12.69 -8.63
N PRO A 310 2.24 11.48 -9.10
CA PRO A 310 2.58 10.26 -8.39
C PRO A 310 4.11 10.07 -8.28
N TYR A 311 4.58 9.73 -7.08
CA TYR A 311 5.97 9.44 -6.73
C TYR A 311 6.13 8.06 -6.07
N TRP A 312 5.23 7.67 -5.17
CA TRP A 312 5.22 6.41 -4.44
C TRP A 312 4.85 5.24 -5.35
N VAL A 313 3.83 5.44 -6.17
CA VAL A 313 3.18 4.41 -6.99
C VAL A 313 4.10 3.82 -8.07
N ASN A 314 5.07 4.58 -8.56
CA ASN A 314 6.00 4.16 -9.61
C ASN A 314 7.11 3.21 -9.12
N THR A 315 7.09 2.80 -7.86
CA THR A 315 8.10 1.91 -7.27
C THR A 315 7.73 0.43 -7.42
N SER A 316 7.99 -0.14 -8.60
CA SER A 316 8.21 -1.56 -9.00
C SER A 316 7.51 -2.76 -8.31
N SER A 317 6.53 -2.57 -7.41
CA SER A 317 6.10 -3.62 -6.47
C SER A 317 4.59 -3.75 -6.26
N ASN A 318 3.81 -3.26 -7.23
CA ASN A 318 2.36 -3.45 -7.28
C ASN A 318 1.97 -4.81 -7.89
N SER A 319 2.92 -5.73 -8.13
CA SER A 319 2.69 -6.98 -8.86
C SER A 319 1.69 -7.90 -8.16
N ILE A 320 1.80 -8.06 -6.84
CA ILE A 320 0.82 -8.83 -6.04
C ILE A 320 -0.57 -8.25 -6.23
N ILE A 321 -0.71 -6.93 -6.11
CA ILE A 321 -2.02 -6.28 -6.16
C ILE A 321 -2.59 -6.39 -7.57
N ARG A 322 -1.79 -6.15 -8.61
CA ARG A 322 -2.22 -6.35 -9.99
C ARG A 322 -2.70 -7.79 -10.22
N GLN A 323 -1.94 -8.78 -9.75
CA GLN A 323 -2.31 -10.19 -9.85
C GLN A 323 -3.56 -10.54 -9.05
N MET A 324 -3.69 -10.03 -7.83
CA MET A 324 -4.84 -10.26 -6.96
C MET A 324 -6.10 -9.61 -7.52
N LEU A 325 -6.01 -8.36 -7.97
CA LEU A 325 -7.13 -7.65 -8.60
C LEU A 325 -7.63 -8.40 -9.84
N GLY A 326 -6.74 -9.03 -10.62
CA GLY A 326 -7.10 -9.88 -11.76
C GLY A 326 -7.85 -11.17 -11.38
N LYS A 327 -7.69 -11.67 -10.15
CA LYS A 327 -8.35 -12.89 -9.63
C LYS A 327 -9.60 -12.59 -8.78
N THR A 328 -10.22 -11.42 -8.97
CA THR A 328 -11.39 -10.99 -8.18
C THR A 328 -12.72 -11.24 -8.88
N GLY A 329 -13.74 -11.51 -8.06
CA GLY A 329 -15.12 -11.65 -8.51
C GLY A 329 -15.81 -10.31 -8.78
N LYS A 330 -17.04 -10.40 -9.28
CA LYS A 330 -17.86 -9.25 -9.69
C LYS A 330 -18.10 -8.20 -8.59
N SER A 331 -18.44 -8.64 -7.37
CA SER A 331 -18.71 -7.78 -6.19
C SER A 331 -17.54 -6.84 -5.87
N PHE A 332 -16.32 -7.35 -5.96
CA PHE A 332 -15.12 -6.55 -5.73
C PHE A 332 -15.00 -5.37 -6.70
N LYS A 333 -15.31 -5.60 -7.98
CA LYS A 333 -15.19 -4.58 -9.02
C LYS A 333 -16.22 -3.47 -8.87
N GLU A 334 -17.43 -3.80 -8.42
CA GLU A 334 -18.48 -2.82 -8.09
C GLU A 334 -18.02 -1.91 -6.94
N LYS A 335 -17.43 -2.48 -5.89
CA LYS A 335 -16.87 -1.71 -4.77
C LYS A 335 -15.64 -0.89 -5.15
N LEU A 336 -14.78 -1.42 -6.03
CA LEU A 336 -13.65 -0.67 -6.58
C LEU A 336 -14.12 0.56 -7.36
N GLN A 337 -15.23 0.45 -8.09
CA GLN A 337 -15.86 1.60 -8.75
C GLN A 337 -16.37 2.63 -7.72
N LEU A 338 -17.07 2.18 -6.67
CA LEU A 338 -17.54 3.09 -5.61
C LEU A 338 -16.36 3.91 -5.07
N LEU A 339 -15.25 3.25 -4.73
CA LEU A 339 -14.01 3.88 -4.30
C LEU A 339 -13.48 4.92 -5.31
N LEU A 340 -13.46 4.59 -6.60
CA LEU A 340 -13.00 5.48 -7.67
C LEU A 340 -13.90 6.69 -7.88
N SER A 341 -15.19 6.56 -7.62
CA SER A 341 -16.14 7.67 -7.61
C SER A 341 -16.01 8.59 -6.38
N GLY A 342 -15.10 8.26 -5.46
CA GLY A 342 -14.86 9.01 -4.23
C GLY A 342 -15.72 8.59 -3.04
N LYS A 343 -16.54 7.54 -3.22
CA LYS A 343 -17.35 6.93 -2.15
C LYS A 343 -16.51 5.96 -1.32
N GLU A 344 -17.13 5.42 -0.28
CA GLU A 344 -16.52 4.54 0.71
C GLU A 344 -17.14 3.14 0.60
N ILE A 345 -16.40 2.12 1.01
CA ILE A 345 -16.96 0.78 1.23
C ILE A 345 -17.31 0.71 2.70
N GLU A 346 -18.60 0.58 3.00
CA GLU A 346 -19.13 0.64 4.36
C GLU A 346 -18.94 -0.67 5.13
N ASP A 347 -18.80 -0.58 6.45
CA ASP A 347 -18.88 -1.68 7.43
C ASP A 347 -17.94 -2.87 7.12
N VAL A 348 -16.70 -2.57 6.75
CA VAL A 348 -15.71 -3.61 6.47
C VAL A 348 -15.09 -4.11 7.78
N ARG A 349 -15.19 -5.41 8.03
CA ARG A 349 -14.46 -6.06 9.11
C ARG A 349 -12.96 -6.10 8.78
N ILE A 350 -12.17 -5.45 9.63
CA ILE A 350 -10.72 -5.39 9.49
C ILE A 350 -10.06 -6.55 10.22
N ASN A 351 -9.22 -7.26 9.48
CA ASN A 351 -8.32 -8.27 10.01
C ASN A 351 -6.93 -8.05 9.42
N THR A 352 -6.00 -7.57 10.23
CA THR A 352 -4.63 -7.30 9.81
C THR A 352 -3.78 -8.56 9.69
N ASP A 353 -4.28 -9.72 10.15
CA ASP A 353 -3.61 -11.00 10.02
C ASP A 353 -3.75 -11.50 8.57
N THR A 354 -2.65 -11.47 7.84
CA THR A 354 -2.59 -11.91 6.45
C THR A 354 -2.24 -13.40 6.38
N ASN A 355 -3.19 -14.22 5.98
CA ASN A 355 -2.94 -15.62 5.67
C ASN A 355 -2.82 -15.81 4.15
N PHE A 356 -1.59 -15.82 3.62
CA PHE A 356 -1.36 -15.99 2.18
C PHE A 356 -1.88 -17.33 1.64
N ARG A 357 -2.00 -18.37 2.49
CA ARG A 357 -2.59 -19.67 2.10
C ARG A 357 -4.06 -19.54 1.69
N ASP A 358 -4.81 -18.63 2.32
CA ASP A 358 -6.22 -18.38 1.96
C ASP A 358 -6.38 -17.76 0.57
N ILE A 359 -5.26 -17.34 -0.05
CA ILE A 359 -5.19 -16.67 -1.35
C ILE A 359 -4.56 -17.58 -2.42
N GLN A 360 -3.64 -18.47 -2.04
CA GLN A 360 -2.86 -19.28 -2.98
C GLN A 360 -3.69 -20.39 -3.65
N ASP A 361 -4.56 -21.06 -2.88
CA ASP A 361 -5.28 -22.26 -3.35
C ASP A 361 -6.68 -21.97 -3.94
N ARG A 362 -7.02 -20.70 -4.21
CA ARG A 362 -8.36 -20.31 -4.65
C ARG A 362 -8.36 -19.67 -6.03
N SER A 363 -9.27 -20.13 -6.89
CA SER A 363 -9.58 -19.47 -8.17
C SER A 363 -10.24 -18.10 -7.99
N VAL A 364 -10.88 -17.87 -6.83
CA VAL A 364 -11.47 -16.59 -6.41
C VAL A 364 -11.01 -16.26 -5.00
N ILE A 365 -10.32 -15.12 -4.87
CA ILE A 365 -9.84 -14.61 -3.58
C ILE A 365 -11.02 -14.13 -2.74
N ASN A 366 -11.00 -14.40 -1.43
CA ASN A 366 -11.99 -13.82 -0.52
C ASN A 366 -11.83 -12.29 -0.50
N GLU A 367 -12.92 -11.59 -0.81
CA GLU A 367 -12.96 -10.13 -0.90
C GLU A 367 -12.47 -9.44 0.37
N SER A 368 -12.80 -9.96 1.55
CA SER A 368 -12.37 -9.37 2.84
C SER A 368 -10.85 -9.42 3.02
N VAL A 369 -10.20 -10.49 2.58
CA VAL A 369 -8.73 -10.62 2.65
C VAL A 369 -8.07 -9.57 1.75
N LEU A 370 -8.63 -9.34 0.56
CA LEU A 370 -8.10 -8.34 -0.37
C LEU A 370 -8.26 -6.91 0.16
N TRP A 371 -9.39 -6.57 0.76
CA TRP A 371 -9.58 -5.26 1.37
C TRP A 371 -8.59 -5.00 2.51
N ASN A 372 -8.36 -6.00 3.37
CA ASN A 372 -7.36 -5.93 4.43
C ASN A 372 -5.94 -5.75 3.87
N LEU A 373 -5.58 -6.47 2.81
CA LEU A 373 -4.29 -6.34 2.14
C LEU A 373 -4.08 -4.95 1.54
N LEU A 374 -5.10 -4.42 0.86
CA LEU A 374 -5.06 -3.07 0.28
C LEU A 374 -4.94 -2.00 1.36
N LEU A 375 -5.61 -2.19 2.52
CA LEU A 375 -5.49 -1.32 3.69
C LEU A 375 -4.07 -1.32 4.27
N VAL A 376 -3.55 -2.48 4.69
CA VAL A 376 -2.21 -2.55 5.33
C VAL A 376 -1.07 -2.15 4.40
N SER A 377 -1.28 -2.28 3.09
CA SER A 377 -0.30 -1.87 2.08
C SER A 377 -0.38 -0.39 1.71
N GLY A 378 -1.36 0.36 2.22
CA GLY A 378 -1.52 1.80 1.99
C GLY A 378 -2.24 2.18 0.69
N TYR A 379 -3.03 1.29 0.10
CA TYR A 379 -3.89 1.63 -1.05
C TYR A 379 -5.30 2.03 -0.62
N LEU A 380 -5.68 1.72 0.62
CA LEU A 380 -6.90 2.21 1.25
C LEU A 380 -6.56 2.79 2.62
N LYS A 381 -7.47 3.60 3.14
CA LYS A 381 -7.46 4.11 4.51
C LYS A 381 -8.72 3.68 5.26
N PRO A 382 -8.64 3.48 6.59
CA PRO A 382 -9.81 3.28 7.41
C PRO A 382 -10.51 4.62 7.66
N VAL A 383 -11.84 4.62 7.79
CA VAL A 383 -12.66 5.77 8.19
C VAL A 383 -13.65 5.27 9.24
N GLY A 384 -13.77 5.98 10.37
CA GLY A 384 -14.71 5.61 11.43
C GLY A 384 -14.41 4.26 12.07
N LEU A 385 -13.13 3.97 12.34
CA LEU A 385 -12.70 2.75 13.02
C LEU A 385 -13.42 2.64 14.38
N HIS A 386 -14.08 1.51 14.59
CA HIS A 386 -14.75 1.20 15.84
C HIS A 386 -14.75 -0.31 16.08
N TYR A 387 -15.08 -0.71 17.31
CA TYR A 387 -15.15 -2.12 17.69
C TYR A 387 -16.60 -2.51 17.95
N ASN A 388 -17.04 -3.61 17.33
CA ASN A 388 -18.38 -4.14 17.58
C ASN A 388 -18.45 -4.84 18.96
N SER A 389 -19.64 -5.32 19.35
CA SER A 389 -19.84 -6.01 20.65
C SER A 389 -19.01 -7.28 20.84
N PHE A 390 -18.46 -7.84 19.76
CA PHE A 390 -17.60 -9.03 19.78
C PHE A 390 -16.11 -8.66 19.79
N GLY A 391 -15.77 -7.37 19.75
CA GLY A 391 -14.38 -6.88 19.71
C GLY A 391 -13.76 -6.93 18.31
N ASP A 392 -14.55 -7.12 17.25
CA ASP A 392 -14.03 -7.01 15.89
C ASP A 392 -13.87 -5.54 15.50
N ALA A 393 -12.72 -5.22 14.92
CA ALA A 393 -12.48 -3.93 14.29
C ALA A 393 -13.33 -3.81 13.01
N ILE A 394 -14.16 -2.77 12.94
CA ILE A 394 -15.01 -2.43 11.81
C ILE A 394 -14.68 -0.99 11.38
N CYS A 395 -14.56 -0.76 10.08
CA CYS A 395 -14.44 0.60 9.55
C CYS A 395 -14.94 0.67 8.11
N ASP A 396 -15.15 1.90 7.64
CA ASP A 396 -15.33 2.17 6.23
C ASP A 396 -13.96 2.24 5.55
N LEU A 397 -13.88 1.90 4.27
CA LEU A 397 -12.65 1.97 3.49
C LEU A 397 -12.75 3.00 2.38
N LYS A 398 -11.69 3.81 2.24
CA LYS A 398 -11.61 4.87 1.22
C LYS A 398 -10.25 4.90 0.53
N ILE A 399 -10.20 5.40 -0.71
CA ILE A 399 -8.93 5.77 -1.35
C ILE A 399 -8.33 6.98 -0.62
N PRO A 400 -7.05 6.94 -0.21
CA PRO A 400 -6.50 7.97 0.66
C PRO A 400 -6.34 9.34 -0.01
N ASN A 401 -5.88 9.38 -1.26
CA ASN A 401 -5.52 10.61 -1.96
C ASN A 401 -5.52 10.47 -3.50
N LYS A 402 -5.25 11.58 -4.20
CA LYS A 402 -5.17 11.63 -5.68
C LYS A 402 -4.10 10.72 -6.26
N GLU A 403 -2.98 10.53 -5.57
CA GLU A 403 -1.90 9.65 -6.02
C GLU A 403 -2.38 8.20 -6.15
N ILE A 404 -3.08 7.68 -5.14
CA ILE A 404 -3.61 6.30 -5.17
C ILE A 404 -4.79 6.19 -6.14
N ARG A 405 -5.64 7.21 -6.23
CA ARG A 405 -6.73 7.22 -7.23
C ARG A 405 -6.18 7.10 -8.65
N LYS A 406 -5.06 7.76 -8.95
CA LYS A 406 -4.39 7.65 -10.25
C LYS A 406 -3.83 6.24 -10.48
N LEU A 407 -3.25 5.59 -9.47
CA LEU A 407 -2.83 4.19 -9.59
C LEU A 407 -3.98 3.27 -10.00
N TYR A 408 -5.10 3.33 -9.29
CA TYR A 408 -6.23 2.46 -9.60
C TYR A 408 -6.77 2.72 -11.01
N ARG A 409 -6.83 3.98 -11.44
CA ARG A 409 -7.13 4.34 -12.83
C ARG A 409 -6.15 3.65 -13.78
N ASP A 410 -4.85 3.81 -13.57
CA ASP A 410 -3.82 3.26 -14.45
C ASP A 410 -3.89 1.72 -14.51
N ILE A 411 -4.12 1.02 -13.38
CA ILE A 411 -4.33 -0.45 -13.35
C ILE A 411 -5.55 -0.86 -14.18
N ILE A 412 -6.64 -0.13 -14.06
CA ILE A 412 -7.86 -0.39 -14.84
C ILE A 412 -7.61 -0.14 -16.33
N MET A 413 -6.83 0.88 -16.68
CA MET A 413 -6.43 1.15 -18.06
C MET A 413 -5.60 0.00 -18.64
N ASP A 414 -4.64 -0.53 -17.87
CA ASP A 414 -3.81 -1.67 -18.28
C ASP A 414 -4.66 -2.92 -18.59
N TRP A 415 -5.77 -3.15 -17.87
CA TRP A 415 -6.71 -4.25 -18.17
C TRP A 415 -7.36 -4.13 -19.55
N PHE A 416 -7.52 -2.92 -20.07
CA PHE A 416 -8.04 -2.71 -21.42
C PHE A 416 -6.97 -2.93 -22.49
N GLU A 417 -5.72 -2.54 -22.23
CA GLU A 417 -4.60 -2.74 -23.15
C GLU A 417 -4.25 -4.23 -23.33
N GLU A 418 -4.30 -5.02 -22.24
CA GLU A 418 -4.15 -6.49 -22.31
C GLU A 418 -5.27 -7.17 -23.12
N GLY A 419 -6.42 -6.50 -23.28
CA GLY A 419 -7.54 -6.93 -24.14
C GLY A 419 -7.39 -6.57 -25.63
N GLU A 420 -6.22 -6.09 -26.06
CA GLU A 420 -5.94 -5.52 -27.39
C GLU A 420 -6.79 -4.28 -27.74
N VAL A 421 -7.29 -3.54 -26.75
CA VAL A 421 -7.95 -2.24 -26.96
C VAL A 421 -6.99 -1.15 -26.50
N GLY A 422 -6.49 -0.37 -27.45
CA GLY A 422 -5.51 0.69 -27.13
C GLY A 422 -6.15 1.87 -26.39
N THR A 423 -5.39 2.53 -25.50
CA THR A 423 -5.83 3.75 -24.81
C THR A 423 -6.36 4.84 -25.76
N GLU A 424 -5.82 4.94 -26.99
CA GLU A 424 -6.31 5.89 -28.00
C GLU A 424 -7.71 5.54 -28.51
N GLN A 425 -8.05 4.26 -28.67
CA GLN A 425 -9.39 3.83 -29.09
C GLN A 425 -10.45 4.16 -28.03
N ILE A 426 -10.08 4.06 -26.75
CA ILE A 426 -10.94 4.51 -25.64
C ILE A 426 -11.11 6.02 -25.68
N ARG A 427 -10.04 6.76 -25.94
CA ARG A 427 -10.07 8.22 -26.02
C ARG A 427 -10.97 8.69 -27.17
N GLU A 428 -10.80 8.12 -28.36
CA GLU A 428 -11.63 8.39 -29.54
C GLU A 428 -13.11 8.06 -29.25
N MET A 429 -13.41 6.88 -28.72
CA MET A 429 -14.78 6.48 -28.35
C MET A 429 -15.43 7.49 -27.38
N LEU A 430 -14.68 7.95 -26.37
CA LEU A 430 -15.21 8.95 -25.42
C LEU A 430 -15.33 10.34 -26.03
N GLU A 431 -14.50 10.70 -27.02
CA GLU A 431 -14.63 11.92 -27.81
C GLU A 431 -15.91 11.88 -28.67
N ASP A 432 -16.21 10.75 -29.31
CA ASP A 432 -17.46 10.55 -30.06
C ASP A 432 -18.69 10.77 -29.17
N LEU A 433 -18.69 10.19 -27.96
CA LEU A 433 -19.77 10.34 -26.98
C LEU A 433 -20.05 11.81 -26.62
N VAL A 434 -19.01 12.59 -26.35
CA VAL A 434 -19.17 13.99 -25.92
C VAL A 434 -19.36 14.97 -27.08
N ASN A 435 -19.05 14.56 -28.32
CA ASN A 435 -19.33 15.33 -29.53
C ASN A 435 -20.73 15.02 -30.10
N GLY A 436 -21.34 13.91 -29.71
CA GLY A 436 -22.65 13.46 -30.19
C GLY A 436 -22.60 12.51 -31.37
N ASP A 437 -21.44 11.96 -31.69
CA ASP A 437 -21.25 10.96 -32.75
C ASP A 437 -21.66 9.56 -32.22
N ILE A 438 -22.95 9.40 -31.87
CA ILE A 438 -23.44 8.27 -31.09
C ILE A 438 -23.35 6.93 -31.83
N ASP A 439 -23.50 6.92 -33.15
CA ASP A 439 -23.31 5.70 -33.96
C ASP A 439 -21.87 5.17 -33.85
N ASP A 440 -20.88 6.05 -33.97
CA ASP A 440 -19.45 5.71 -33.84
C ASP A 440 -19.10 5.28 -32.41
N PHE A 441 -19.65 5.99 -31.41
CA PHE A 441 -19.56 5.58 -30.01
C PHE A 441 -20.15 4.18 -29.79
N ALA A 442 -21.35 3.91 -30.33
CA ALA A 442 -22.05 2.64 -30.17
C ALA A 442 -21.26 1.48 -30.76
N GLU A 443 -20.64 1.66 -31.93
CA GLU A 443 -19.80 0.65 -32.57
C GLU A 443 -18.55 0.34 -31.73
N LYS A 444 -17.78 1.38 -31.38
CA LYS A 444 -16.54 1.24 -30.59
C LYS A 444 -16.83 0.68 -29.20
N PHE A 445 -17.90 1.13 -28.55
CA PHE A 445 -18.32 0.65 -27.25
C PHE A 445 -18.79 -0.81 -27.31
N SER A 446 -19.55 -1.20 -28.34
CA SER A 446 -19.95 -2.59 -28.59
C SER A 446 -18.74 -3.51 -28.79
N TYR A 447 -17.74 -3.05 -29.55
CA TYR A 447 -16.50 -3.78 -29.76
C TYR A 447 -15.76 -4.01 -28.43
N LEU A 448 -15.61 -2.95 -27.63
CA LEU A 448 -14.94 -2.97 -26.34
C LEU A 448 -15.65 -3.92 -25.36
N VAL A 449 -16.98 -3.84 -25.24
CA VAL A 449 -17.80 -4.77 -24.43
C VAL A 449 -17.59 -6.22 -24.88
N ARG A 450 -17.63 -6.53 -26.17
CA ARG A 450 -17.45 -7.92 -26.65
C ARG A 450 -16.11 -8.52 -26.27
N ARG A 451 -15.02 -7.73 -26.36
CA ARG A 451 -13.67 -8.21 -26.03
C ARG A 451 -13.48 -8.36 -24.53
N THR A 452 -13.82 -7.33 -23.75
CA THR A 452 -13.58 -7.36 -22.30
C THR A 452 -14.49 -8.37 -21.58
N PHE A 453 -15.73 -8.55 -22.02
CA PHE A 453 -16.68 -9.46 -21.36
C PHE A 453 -16.46 -10.94 -21.66
N SER A 454 -15.57 -11.27 -22.60
CA SER A 454 -15.18 -12.66 -22.84
C SER A 454 -14.30 -13.24 -21.72
N TYR A 455 -13.77 -12.40 -20.82
CA TYR A 455 -12.91 -12.79 -19.70
C TYR A 455 -13.63 -12.95 -18.34
N PHE A 456 -14.84 -12.42 -18.16
CA PHE A 456 -15.42 -12.21 -16.82
C PHE A 456 -16.71 -12.97 -16.48
N ASP A 457 -17.15 -13.89 -17.36
CA ASP A 457 -18.27 -14.83 -17.17
C ASP A 457 -19.43 -14.28 -16.30
N VAL A 458 -20.00 -13.15 -16.76
CA VAL A 458 -20.93 -12.37 -15.95
C VAL A 458 -22.35 -12.96 -16.06
N GLY A 459 -22.86 -13.52 -14.96
CA GLY A 459 -24.24 -14.00 -14.87
C GLY A 459 -25.30 -12.89 -15.10
N TYR A 460 -26.45 -13.27 -15.67
CA TYR A 460 -27.53 -12.39 -16.17
C TYR A 460 -28.01 -11.32 -15.16
N ASN A 461 -28.15 -11.67 -13.87
CA ASN A 461 -28.80 -10.80 -12.88
C ASN A 461 -27.90 -9.74 -12.24
N ALA A 462 -26.60 -9.79 -12.51
CA ALA A 462 -25.66 -8.89 -11.87
C ALA A 462 -25.19 -7.81 -12.87
N ALA A 463 -25.54 -7.93 -14.15
CA ALA A 463 -24.86 -7.27 -15.26
C ALA A 463 -24.85 -5.72 -15.18
N GLU A 464 -25.95 -5.10 -14.74
CA GLU A 464 -26.16 -3.63 -14.72
C GLU A 464 -25.12 -2.87 -13.88
N ASN A 465 -24.93 -3.24 -12.60
CA ASN A 465 -23.93 -2.61 -11.72
C ASN A 465 -22.49 -2.78 -12.24
N PHE A 466 -22.21 -3.91 -12.89
CA PHE A 466 -20.90 -4.14 -13.50
C PHE A 466 -20.69 -3.29 -14.75
N TYR A 467 -21.72 -3.08 -15.56
CA TYR A 467 -21.64 -2.15 -16.70
C TYR A 467 -21.49 -0.72 -16.24
N HIS A 468 -22.23 -0.34 -15.20
CA HIS A 468 -22.07 0.95 -14.55
C HIS A 468 -20.62 1.15 -14.09
N ALA A 469 -20.03 0.14 -13.44
CA ALA A 469 -18.62 0.11 -13.03
C ALA A 469 -17.63 0.23 -14.15
N PHE A 470 -17.86 -0.55 -15.19
CA PHE A 470 -17.06 -0.55 -16.40
C PHE A 470 -17.05 0.82 -17.08
N ILE A 471 -18.22 1.45 -17.23
CA ILE A 471 -18.36 2.72 -17.92
C ILE A 471 -17.84 3.88 -17.07
N LEU A 472 -18.09 3.91 -15.76
CA LEU A 472 -17.44 4.90 -14.90
C LEU A 472 -15.91 4.77 -14.97
N GLY A 473 -15.38 3.54 -15.01
CA GLY A 473 -13.96 3.29 -15.20
C GLY A 473 -13.40 3.88 -16.51
N LEU A 474 -14.18 3.86 -17.59
CA LEU A 474 -13.82 4.49 -18.87
C LEU A 474 -13.93 6.02 -18.79
N LEU A 475 -15.04 6.55 -18.27
CA LEU A 475 -15.36 7.97 -18.18
C LEU A 475 -14.39 8.77 -17.30
N VAL A 476 -13.68 8.09 -16.42
CA VAL A 476 -12.55 8.64 -15.66
C VAL A 476 -11.56 9.38 -16.60
N ASN A 477 -11.39 8.95 -17.85
CA ASN A 477 -10.54 9.62 -18.85
C ASN A 477 -11.00 11.03 -19.26
N LEU A 478 -12.27 11.39 -19.00
CA LEU A 478 -12.82 12.71 -19.29
C LEU A 478 -12.58 13.74 -18.17
N GLN A 479 -12.14 13.31 -16.98
CA GLN A 479 -12.06 14.13 -15.76
C GLN A 479 -11.17 15.38 -15.81
N LYS A 480 -10.40 15.59 -16.89
CA LYS A 480 -9.66 16.86 -17.11
C LYS A 480 -10.50 17.96 -17.77
N LYS A 481 -11.47 17.59 -18.59
CA LYS A 481 -12.29 18.52 -19.40
C LYS A 481 -13.76 18.50 -18.97
N TYR A 482 -14.17 17.46 -18.25
CA TYR A 482 -15.54 17.22 -17.84
C TYR A 482 -15.58 16.78 -16.37
N ARG A 483 -16.55 17.29 -15.63
CA ARG A 483 -16.93 16.81 -14.31
C ARG A 483 -17.94 15.68 -14.46
N ILE A 484 -17.58 14.49 -13.99
CA ILE A 484 -18.44 13.30 -14.03
C ILE A 484 -19.17 13.16 -12.69
N LYS A 485 -20.51 13.18 -12.71
CA LYS A 485 -21.35 12.82 -11.55
C LYS A 485 -22.05 11.49 -11.84
N SER A 486 -22.20 10.63 -10.85
CA SER A 486 -22.92 9.36 -11.00
C SER A 486 -23.80 9.09 -9.80
N ASN A 487 -25.05 8.66 -10.04
CA ASN A 487 -26.06 8.46 -8.98
C ASN A 487 -26.22 9.69 -8.08
N ALA A 488 -26.00 10.89 -8.64
CA ALA A 488 -26.19 12.15 -7.94
C ALA A 488 -27.61 12.66 -8.22
N GLU A 489 -28.22 13.36 -7.27
CA GLU A 489 -29.54 13.95 -7.48
C GLU A 489 -29.50 15.00 -8.60
N SER A 490 -30.44 14.89 -9.53
CA SER A 490 -30.69 15.84 -10.64
C SER A 490 -32.16 15.77 -11.03
N GLY A 491 -32.80 16.93 -11.20
CA GLY A 491 -34.26 17.01 -11.39
C GLY A 491 -35.00 16.31 -10.25
N ASP A 492 -35.93 15.42 -10.60
CA ASP A 492 -36.77 14.66 -9.66
C ASP A 492 -36.22 13.25 -9.35
N GLY A 493 -34.96 12.96 -9.67
CA GLY A 493 -34.37 11.63 -9.48
C GLY A 493 -32.84 11.59 -9.52
N ARG A 494 -32.28 10.46 -9.96
CA ARG A 494 -30.82 10.22 -9.97
C ARG A 494 -30.42 9.59 -11.30
N PRO A 495 -29.86 10.34 -12.26
CA PRO A 495 -29.28 9.75 -13.46
C PRO A 495 -28.12 8.83 -13.08
N ASP A 496 -27.94 7.78 -13.88
CA ASP A 496 -26.79 6.90 -13.77
C ASP A 496 -25.48 7.69 -13.94
N VAL A 497 -25.38 8.52 -14.99
CA VAL A 497 -24.22 9.38 -15.26
C VAL A 497 -24.62 10.75 -15.80
N LEU A 498 -23.95 11.79 -15.30
CA LEU A 498 -23.89 13.13 -15.87
C LEU A 498 -22.44 13.46 -16.24
N ILE A 499 -22.24 13.91 -17.47
CA ILE A 499 -20.98 14.43 -17.99
C ILE A 499 -21.15 15.93 -18.20
N ILE A 500 -20.54 16.71 -17.31
CA ILE A 500 -20.69 18.17 -17.27
C ILE A 500 -19.40 18.79 -17.81
N PRO A 501 -19.36 19.43 -18.98
CA PRO A 501 -18.15 20.05 -19.48
C PRO A 501 -17.73 21.25 -18.63
N GLU A 502 -16.42 21.43 -18.47
CA GLU A 502 -15.86 22.66 -17.87
C GLU A 502 -15.96 23.85 -18.85
N ASP A 503 -15.89 23.58 -20.16
CA ASP A 503 -16.16 24.54 -21.22
C ASP A 503 -17.66 24.56 -21.53
N LYS A 504 -18.34 25.65 -21.14
CA LYS A 504 -19.79 25.78 -21.26
C LYS A 504 -20.33 25.81 -22.69
N SER A 505 -19.47 26.06 -23.69
CA SER A 505 -19.89 25.97 -25.10
C SER A 505 -19.99 24.54 -25.62
N LYS A 506 -19.55 23.56 -24.83
CA LYS A 506 -19.67 22.14 -25.15
C LYS A 506 -20.98 21.58 -24.59
N ARG A 507 -21.49 20.55 -25.24
CA ARG A 507 -22.67 19.82 -24.78
C ARG A 507 -22.41 19.04 -23.50
N GLY A 508 -23.42 18.96 -22.65
CA GLY A 508 -23.50 18.02 -21.55
C GLY A 508 -24.05 16.67 -22.03
N VAL A 509 -23.77 15.60 -21.30
CA VAL A 509 -24.33 14.28 -21.60
C VAL A 509 -25.01 13.70 -20.37
N VAL A 510 -26.23 13.21 -20.54
CA VAL A 510 -26.95 12.38 -19.56
C VAL A 510 -26.98 10.96 -20.08
N ILE A 511 -26.57 9.99 -19.27
CA ILE A 511 -26.61 8.58 -19.65
C ILE A 511 -27.45 7.80 -18.66
N GLU A 512 -28.34 6.95 -19.18
CA GLU A 512 -29.11 5.95 -18.43
C GLU A 512 -28.78 4.55 -18.97
N PHE A 513 -28.47 3.62 -18.07
CA PHE A 513 -28.21 2.23 -18.39
C PHE A 513 -29.47 1.39 -18.14
N LYS A 514 -29.67 0.37 -18.98
CA LYS A 514 -30.65 -0.69 -18.73
C LYS A 514 -30.12 -2.04 -19.16
N VAL A 515 -30.55 -3.08 -18.45
CA VAL A 515 -30.34 -4.47 -18.89
C VAL A 515 -31.63 -5.02 -19.48
N ALA A 516 -31.57 -5.43 -20.75
CA ALA A 516 -32.67 -6.09 -21.41
C ALA A 516 -32.74 -7.58 -21.02
N LYS A 517 -33.97 -8.11 -20.97
CA LYS A 517 -34.23 -9.52 -20.61
C LYS A 517 -33.84 -10.51 -21.70
N SER A 518 -33.77 -10.05 -22.94
CA SER A 518 -33.37 -10.85 -24.08
C SER A 518 -32.60 -9.98 -25.08
N SER A 519 -31.83 -10.65 -25.95
CA SER A 519 -31.02 -10.00 -26.97
C SER A 519 -31.78 -9.77 -28.29
N GLU A 520 -33.11 -9.90 -28.24
CA GLU A 520 -34.01 -9.64 -29.37
C GLU A 520 -34.11 -8.13 -29.59
N GLU A 521 -34.05 -7.71 -30.85
CA GLU A 521 -33.98 -6.30 -31.23
C GLU A 521 -35.17 -5.50 -30.70
N GLU A 522 -36.38 -6.02 -30.85
CA GLU A 522 -37.60 -5.38 -30.35
C GLU A 522 -37.57 -5.14 -28.82
N VAL A 523 -37.02 -6.09 -28.06
CA VAL A 523 -36.89 -5.97 -26.60
C VAL A 523 -35.83 -4.93 -26.22
N MET A 524 -34.68 -4.95 -26.90
CA MET A 524 -33.60 -3.99 -26.67
C MET A 524 -34.04 -2.56 -27.01
N THR A 525 -34.68 -2.36 -28.16
CA THR A 525 -35.16 -1.05 -28.62
C THR A 525 -36.23 -0.50 -27.69
N LYS A 526 -37.21 -1.33 -27.30
CA LYS A 526 -38.23 -0.91 -26.32
C LYS A 526 -37.61 -0.50 -24.98
N THR A 527 -36.61 -1.26 -24.51
CA THR A 527 -35.90 -0.94 -23.26
C THR A 527 -35.14 0.39 -23.39
N ALA A 528 -34.60 0.70 -24.57
CA ALA A 528 -33.88 1.96 -24.83
C ALA A 528 -34.84 3.15 -24.83
N GLU A 529 -36.01 3.00 -25.48
CA GLU A 529 -37.06 4.02 -25.46
C GLU A 529 -37.59 4.28 -24.05
N GLU A 530 -37.76 3.23 -23.23
CA GLU A 530 -38.13 3.36 -21.81
C GLU A 530 -37.08 4.14 -21.01
N ALA A 531 -35.79 3.91 -21.27
CA ALA A 531 -34.69 4.63 -20.64
C ALA A 531 -34.64 6.12 -21.05
N LEU A 532 -34.80 6.42 -22.34
CA LEU A 532 -34.88 7.81 -22.83
C LEU A 532 -36.09 8.54 -22.24
N ALA A 533 -37.25 7.88 -22.22
CA ALA A 533 -38.45 8.44 -21.61
C ALA A 533 -38.28 8.67 -20.10
N GLN A 534 -37.49 7.85 -19.41
CA GLN A 534 -37.14 8.07 -18.01
C GLN A 534 -36.28 9.32 -17.83
N ILE A 535 -35.25 9.52 -18.67
CA ILE A 535 -34.41 10.72 -18.63
C ILE A 535 -35.27 11.99 -18.78
N GLU A 536 -36.15 12.01 -19.78
CA GLU A 536 -37.04 13.14 -20.06
C GLU A 536 -38.06 13.37 -18.94
N LYS A 537 -38.71 12.32 -18.44
CA LYS A 537 -39.75 12.43 -17.41
C LYS A 537 -39.21 12.94 -16.08
N THR A 538 -37.95 12.65 -15.77
CA THR A 538 -37.33 12.99 -14.49
C THR A 538 -36.47 14.26 -14.56
N ASN A 539 -36.41 14.92 -15.72
CA ASN A 539 -35.67 16.17 -15.96
C ASN A 539 -34.19 16.10 -15.52
N TYR A 540 -33.51 14.99 -15.84
CA TYR A 540 -32.10 14.82 -15.45
C TYR A 540 -31.15 15.88 -16.03
N GLU A 541 -31.58 16.59 -17.07
CA GLU A 541 -30.89 17.73 -17.69
C GLU A 541 -30.82 18.99 -16.81
N ASP A 542 -31.65 19.12 -15.78
CA ASP A 542 -31.74 20.33 -14.96
C ASP A 542 -30.39 20.74 -14.33
N GLU A 543 -29.61 19.78 -13.85
CA GLU A 543 -28.28 20.04 -13.27
C GLU A 543 -27.27 20.56 -14.33
N LEU A 544 -27.41 20.13 -15.59
CA LEU A 544 -26.59 20.60 -16.71
C LEU A 544 -26.98 22.04 -17.07
N LEU A 545 -28.29 22.31 -17.20
CA LEU A 545 -28.83 23.64 -17.45
C LEU A 545 -28.44 24.61 -16.33
N PHE A 546 -28.55 24.20 -15.05
CA PHE A 546 -28.13 25.00 -13.89
C PHE A 546 -26.62 25.29 -13.88
N SER A 547 -25.82 24.37 -14.41
CA SER A 547 -24.37 24.58 -14.59
C SER A 547 -24.06 25.55 -15.75
N GLY A 548 -25.06 25.97 -16.52
CA GLY A 548 -24.96 26.90 -17.65
C GLY A 548 -24.55 26.21 -18.96
N ILE A 549 -25.00 24.97 -19.16
CA ILE A 549 -24.79 24.18 -20.37
C ILE A 549 -26.08 24.21 -21.20
N ASP A 550 -26.01 24.72 -22.43
CA ASP A 550 -27.20 24.95 -23.27
C ASP A 550 -27.57 23.76 -24.17
N GLU A 551 -26.61 22.89 -24.50
CA GLU A 551 -26.83 21.67 -25.30
C GLU A 551 -26.71 20.44 -24.40
N VAL A 552 -27.73 19.57 -24.40
CA VAL A 552 -27.74 18.34 -23.60
C VAL A 552 -28.04 17.15 -24.51
N LEU A 553 -27.14 16.17 -24.50
CA LEU A 553 -27.32 14.89 -25.19
C LEU A 553 -27.82 13.84 -24.21
N LYS A 554 -28.96 13.20 -24.51
CA LYS A 554 -29.56 12.14 -23.69
C LYS A 554 -29.25 10.81 -24.34
N VAL A 555 -28.59 9.91 -23.63
CA VAL A 555 -28.13 8.64 -24.17
C VAL A 555 -28.69 7.50 -23.33
N ALA A 556 -29.39 6.57 -23.98
CA ALA A 556 -29.77 5.30 -23.40
C ALA A 556 -28.81 4.21 -23.88
N VAL A 557 -28.22 3.47 -22.95
CA VAL A 557 -27.36 2.33 -23.26
C VAL A 557 -28.01 1.06 -22.70
N VAL A 558 -28.45 0.20 -23.61
CA VAL A 558 -29.12 -1.06 -23.29
C VAL A 558 -28.20 -2.24 -23.55
N LEU A 559 -28.13 -3.15 -22.59
CA LEU A 559 -27.21 -4.27 -22.59
C LEU A 559 -27.93 -5.59 -22.39
N CYS A 560 -27.51 -6.62 -23.13
CA CYS A 560 -27.96 -8.00 -22.92
C CYS A 560 -26.80 -8.97 -23.19
N GLY A 561 -26.16 -9.46 -22.13
CA GLY A 561 -24.91 -10.23 -22.26
C GLY A 561 -23.88 -9.39 -23.03
N LYS A 562 -23.37 -9.89 -24.16
CA LYS A 562 -22.37 -9.19 -24.98
C LYS A 562 -22.95 -8.26 -26.04
N LYS A 563 -24.29 -8.13 -26.13
CA LYS A 563 -24.93 -7.20 -27.07
C LYS A 563 -25.17 -5.86 -26.39
N VAL A 564 -24.93 -4.80 -27.16
CA VAL A 564 -25.17 -3.41 -26.76
C VAL A 564 -26.07 -2.78 -27.81
N LEU A 565 -27.01 -1.94 -27.36
CA LEU A 565 -27.73 -0.98 -28.17
C LEU A 565 -27.56 0.38 -27.51
N VAL A 566 -27.20 1.39 -28.29
CA VAL A 566 -27.14 2.78 -27.83
C VAL A 566 -28.13 3.58 -28.67
N VAL A 567 -28.92 4.41 -28.02
CA VAL A 567 -29.88 5.31 -28.67
C VAL A 567 -29.79 6.65 -27.98
N ASP A 568 -29.86 7.74 -28.74
CA ASP A 568 -29.79 9.10 -28.23
C ASP A 568 -30.97 9.96 -28.64
N ARG A 569 -31.11 11.08 -27.92
CA ARG A 569 -31.97 12.23 -28.25
C ARG A 569 -31.27 13.51 -27.84
N GLU A 570 -31.45 14.55 -28.64
CA GLU A 570 -31.11 15.93 -28.29
C GLU A 570 -32.25 16.60 -27.49
#